data_AF-A0A7C6IQJ0-F1
#
_entry.id   AF-A0A7C6IQJ0-F1
#
_cell.length_a   1.000
_cell.length_b   1.000
_cell.length_c   1.000
_cell.angle_alpha   90.00
_cell.angle_beta   90.00
_cell.angle_gamma   90.00
#
_symmetry.space_group_name_H-M   'P 1'
#
loop_
_entity.id
_entity.type
_entity.pdbx_description
1 polymer ?
#
loop_
_entity_poly.entity_id
_entity_poly.type
_entity_poly.pdbx_seq_one_letter_code
_entity_poly.pdbx_strand_id
1 'polypeptide(L)'
;YKFDRATYQAVATDYRYILAAPRLSNVMDGFLKDYKKLELSTLSLNDLAFELNSDFRYNPKKLTDREQAKNLVIDGFAKLKDYELMLNGGFAYGLPFAKHVINAPDALNGYAMIDEMVPFYQIALRGFVNYAGEAINLAYNPTEKKLRSIETGSFPYYVWSYSPSSQTKHTAYNDLYSLHYGDWLDDAVQYYHDSNNLLKLVQGQRIIDHQQVQNDVYKTTYENGVYTFVNYNEQDCYYQGTLIPAQGYRIMEGGVSGAETSVN
;
A
#
# COMPACT_ATOMS: atom_id res chain seq x y z
N TYR A 1 18.55 14.44 -5.39
CA TYR A 1 19.11 15.39 -4.43
C TYR A 1 18.11 15.56 -3.30
N LYS A 2 18.55 15.47 -2.05
CA LYS A 2 17.76 16.03 -0.95
C LYS A 2 17.99 17.55 -0.95
N PHE A 3 16.91 18.29 -0.75
CA PHE A 3 16.96 19.73 -0.56
C PHE A 3 16.93 20.01 0.94
N ASP A 4 17.79 20.91 1.38
CA ASP A 4 17.72 21.43 2.74
C ASP A 4 16.38 22.14 2.93
N ARG A 5 15.61 21.77 3.96
CA ARG A 5 14.22 22.24 4.13
C ARG A 5 14.14 23.73 4.47
N ALA A 6 15.19 24.32 5.03
CA ALA A 6 15.21 25.73 5.41
C ALA A 6 15.63 26.64 4.25
N THR A 7 16.57 26.18 3.41
CA THR A 7 17.17 26.97 2.34
C THR A 7 16.66 26.59 0.95
N TYR A 8 15.98 25.45 0.81
CA TYR A 8 15.62 24.83 -0.47
C TYR A 8 16.81 24.66 -1.42
N GLN A 9 18.04 24.58 -0.89
CA GLN A 9 19.24 24.33 -1.67
C GLN A 9 19.51 22.84 -1.75
N ALA A 10 19.98 22.39 -2.92
CA ALA A 10 20.40 21.01 -3.10
C ALA A 10 21.63 20.73 -2.23
N VAL A 11 21.55 19.70 -1.38
CA VAL A 11 22.69 19.26 -0.58
C VAL A 11 23.62 18.45 -1.49
N ALA A 12 24.69 19.10 -1.98
CA ALA A 12 25.57 18.53 -3.01
C ALA A 12 26.27 17.21 -2.59
N THR A 13 26.45 17.01 -1.28
CA THR A 13 27.05 15.80 -0.71
C THR A 13 26.07 14.64 -0.57
N ASP A 14 24.77 14.88 -0.77
CA ASP A 14 23.71 13.88 -0.62
C ASP A 14 23.09 13.55 -1.98
N TYR A 15 23.71 12.57 -2.65
CA TYR A 15 23.31 12.06 -3.95
C TYR A 15 23.15 10.53 -3.93
N ARG A 16 22.30 10.03 -4.82
CA ARG A 16 22.11 8.59 -5.07
C ARG A 16 22.33 8.30 -6.55
N TYR A 17 22.95 7.17 -6.84
CA TYR A 17 23.06 6.69 -8.21
C TYR A 17 21.71 6.17 -8.68
N ILE A 18 21.33 6.54 -9.90
CA ILE A 18 20.10 6.07 -10.55
C ILE A 18 20.51 5.16 -11.70
N LEU A 19 19.88 3.98 -11.78
CA LEU A 19 20.11 3.07 -12.89
C LEU A 19 19.49 3.66 -14.17
N ALA A 20 20.30 3.85 -15.20
CA ALA A 20 19.79 4.22 -16.51
C ALA A 20 18.91 3.09 -17.06
N ALA A 21 17.67 3.38 -17.43
CA ALA A 21 16.69 2.38 -17.87
C ALA A 21 17.21 1.40 -18.95
N PRO A 22 18.00 1.82 -19.96
CA PRO A 22 18.57 0.89 -20.95
C PRO A 22 19.52 -0.17 -20.38
N ARG A 23 20.01 0.00 -19.14
CA ARG A 23 20.89 -0.96 -18.45
C ARG A 23 20.12 -1.98 -17.63
N LEU A 24 18.82 -1.76 -17.40
CA LEU A 24 17.98 -2.57 -16.53
C LEU A 24 18.01 -4.06 -16.90
N SER A 25 17.83 -4.37 -18.19
CA SER A 25 17.81 -5.74 -18.71
C SER A 25 19.05 -6.55 -18.27
N ASN A 26 20.25 -5.96 -18.39
CA ASN A 26 21.51 -6.62 -18.02
C ASN A 26 21.65 -6.79 -16.51
N VAL A 27 21.22 -5.80 -15.72
CA VAL A 27 21.22 -5.89 -14.25
C VAL A 27 20.31 -7.02 -13.79
N MET A 28 19.11 -7.11 -14.39
CA MET A 28 18.17 -8.19 -14.09
C MET A 28 18.72 -9.57 -14.47
N ASP A 29 19.42 -9.70 -15.60
CA ASP A 29 20.03 -10.99 -15.99
C ASP A 29 21.09 -11.45 -14.97
N GLY A 30 21.92 -10.51 -14.51
CA GLY A 30 22.89 -10.77 -13.44
C GLY A 30 22.21 -11.18 -12.14
N PHE A 31 21.23 -10.39 -11.69
CA PHE A 31 20.44 -10.68 -10.48
C PHE A 31 19.77 -12.05 -10.55
N LEU A 32 19.05 -12.34 -11.64
CA LEU A 32 18.30 -13.60 -11.80
C LEU A 32 19.20 -14.83 -11.85
N LYS A 33 20.41 -14.70 -12.41
CA LYS A 33 21.40 -15.80 -12.40
C LYS A 33 21.75 -16.24 -10.99
N ASP A 34 21.89 -15.29 -10.07
CA ASP A 34 22.21 -15.58 -8.67
C ASP A 34 20.95 -15.93 -7.86
N TYR A 35 19.85 -15.21 -8.08
CA TYR A 35 18.58 -15.42 -7.38
C TYR A 35 18.00 -16.83 -7.62
N LYS A 36 18.13 -17.37 -8.84
CA LYS A 36 17.68 -18.74 -9.17
C LYS A 36 18.33 -19.82 -8.30
N LYS A 37 19.54 -19.60 -7.79
CA LYS A 37 20.25 -20.55 -6.92
C LYS A 37 19.61 -20.69 -5.54
N LEU A 38 18.77 -19.73 -5.14
CA LEU A 38 18.03 -19.77 -3.89
C LEU A 38 16.78 -20.64 -3.98
N GLU A 39 16.39 -21.07 -5.19
CA GLU A 39 15.22 -21.93 -5.45
C GLU A 39 13.89 -21.35 -4.91
N LEU A 40 13.81 -20.01 -4.81
CA LEU A 40 12.61 -19.28 -4.43
C LEU A 40 11.75 -18.95 -5.65
N SER A 41 10.43 -19.00 -5.50
CA SER A 41 9.44 -18.65 -6.53
C SER A 41 8.74 -17.31 -6.29
N THR A 42 9.14 -16.56 -5.25
CA THR A 42 8.55 -15.27 -4.90
C THR A 42 9.61 -14.18 -4.94
N LEU A 43 9.23 -12.94 -5.26
CA LEU A 43 10.16 -11.81 -5.29
C LEU A 43 9.46 -10.51 -4.92
N SER A 44 10.04 -9.77 -3.97
CA SER A 44 9.61 -8.40 -3.65
C SER A 44 10.50 -7.39 -4.35
N LEU A 45 9.88 -6.48 -5.10
CA LEU A 45 10.53 -5.49 -5.94
C LEU A 45 10.20 -4.09 -5.43
N ASN A 46 11.22 -3.41 -4.91
CA ASN A 46 11.03 -2.12 -4.27
C ASN A 46 10.98 -0.95 -5.27
N ASP A 47 11.75 -1.03 -6.36
CA ASP A 47 12.01 0.10 -7.27
C ASP A 47 11.49 -0.15 -8.70
N LEU A 48 11.54 -1.39 -9.21
CA LEU A 48 11.21 -1.69 -10.61
C LEU A 48 9.84 -1.17 -11.06
N ALA A 49 8.83 -1.29 -10.20
CA ALA A 49 7.47 -0.82 -10.48
C ALA A 49 7.24 0.64 -10.06
N PHE A 50 8.11 1.21 -9.22
CA PHE A 50 7.89 2.47 -8.52
C PHE A 50 8.68 3.63 -9.11
N GLU A 51 9.95 3.40 -9.42
CA GLU A 51 10.85 4.41 -9.99
C GLU A 51 10.89 4.30 -11.52
N LEU A 52 10.32 5.30 -12.18
CA LEU A 52 10.36 5.40 -13.64
C LEU A 52 11.17 6.62 -14.06
N ASN A 53 12.46 6.43 -14.30
CA ASN A 53 13.41 7.52 -14.56
C ASN A 53 13.66 7.71 -16.07
N SER A 54 13.61 8.96 -16.53
CA SER A 54 14.08 9.35 -17.87
C SER A 54 15.55 9.74 -17.86
N ASP A 55 16.22 9.59 -19.00
CA ASP A 55 17.62 9.96 -19.21
C ASP A 55 17.71 10.88 -20.44
N PHE A 56 17.62 12.19 -20.20
CA PHE A 56 17.73 13.21 -21.25
C PHE A 56 19.20 13.49 -21.57
N ARG A 57 19.67 12.96 -22.70
CA ARG A 57 21.05 13.15 -23.19
C ARG A 57 21.09 14.02 -24.44
N TYR A 58 22.17 14.79 -24.60
CA TYR A 58 22.41 15.61 -25.78
C TYR A 58 22.41 14.82 -27.10
N ASN A 59 22.87 13.56 -27.07
CA ASN A 59 22.76 12.68 -28.21
C ASN A 59 21.36 12.04 -28.24
N PRO A 60 20.49 12.36 -29.21
CA PRO A 60 19.13 11.84 -29.26
C PRO A 60 19.06 10.31 -29.36
N LYS A 61 20.10 9.65 -29.89
CA LYS A 61 20.17 8.18 -29.96
C LYS A 61 20.41 7.50 -28.61
N LYS A 62 20.82 8.26 -27.60
CA LYS A 62 21.06 7.77 -26.23
C LYS A 62 20.06 8.31 -25.22
N LEU A 63 19.11 9.13 -25.68
CA LEU A 63 18.03 9.64 -24.86
C LEU A 63 17.07 8.49 -24.53
N THR A 64 16.51 8.51 -23.31
CA THR A 64 15.44 7.61 -22.92
C THR A 64 14.33 8.43 -22.26
N ASP A 65 13.22 8.60 -22.95
CA ASP A 65 12.04 9.26 -22.37
C ASP A 65 11.27 8.32 -21.41
N ARG A 66 10.21 8.83 -20.76
CA ARG A 66 9.44 8.05 -19.78
C ARG A 66 8.71 6.85 -20.41
N GLU A 67 8.22 6.98 -21.64
CA GLU A 67 7.49 5.92 -22.32
C GLU A 67 8.44 4.80 -22.75
N GLN A 68 9.63 5.15 -23.25
CA GLN A 68 10.70 4.21 -23.54
C GLN A 68 11.18 3.49 -22.27
N ALA A 69 11.38 4.22 -21.17
CA ALA A 69 11.72 3.63 -19.88
C ALA A 69 10.65 2.65 -19.39
N LYS A 70 9.36 3.00 -19.57
CA LYS A 70 8.24 2.14 -19.17
C LYS A 70 8.25 0.82 -19.94
N ASN A 71 8.47 0.87 -21.24
CA ASN A 71 8.55 -0.35 -22.06
C ASN A 71 9.72 -1.24 -21.64
N LEU A 72 10.88 -0.66 -21.30
CA LEU A 72 12.02 -1.42 -20.78
C LEU A 72 11.73 -2.07 -19.42
N VAL A 73 10.95 -1.41 -18.56
CA VAL A 73 10.47 -2.00 -17.29
C VAL A 73 9.50 -3.15 -17.55
N ILE A 74 8.55 -2.99 -18.48
CA ILE A 74 7.62 -4.05 -18.89
C ILE A 74 8.36 -5.27 -19.46
N ASP A 75 9.36 -5.05 -20.32
CA ASP A 75 10.24 -6.11 -20.82
C ASP A 75 11.00 -6.81 -19.68
N GLY A 76 11.37 -6.06 -18.64
CA GLY A 76 11.94 -6.58 -17.40
C GLY A 76 10.98 -7.55 -16.70
N PHE A 77 9.70 -7.17 -16.53
CA PHE A 77 8.69 -8.05 -15.93
C PHE A 77 8.48 -9.35 -16.72
N ALA A 78 8.63 -9.33 -18.05
CA ALA A 78 8.54 -10.55 -18.86
C ALA A 78 9.60 -11.61 -18.46
N LYS A 79 10.76 -11.18 -17.94
CA LYS A 79 11.81 -12.07 -17.39
C LYS A 79 11.44 -12.68 -16.03
N LEU A 80 10.43 -12.13 -15.37
CA LEU A 80 9.99 -12.50 -14.02
C LEU A 80 8.68 -13.29 -14.02
N LYS A 81 8.17 -13.71 -15.18
CA LYS A 81 6.89 -14.41 -15.33
C LYS A 81 6.73 -15.69 -14.49
N ASP A 82 7.84 -16.31 -14.09
CA ASP A 82 7.87 -17.54 -13.30
C ASP A 82 7.87 -17.26 -11.78
N TYR A 83 7.83 -15.98 -11.36
CA TYR A 83 7.84 -15.55 -9.97
C TYR A 83 6.51 -14.90 -9.57
N GLU A 84 6.09 -15.14 -8.34
CA GLU A 84 5.04 -14.36 -7.70
C GLU A 84 5.60 -13.04 -7.17
N LEU A 85 5.07 -11.91 -7.64
CA LEU A 85 5.66 -10.60 -7.37
C LEU A 85 4.90 -9.80 -6.30
N MET A 86 5.65 -9.23 -5.36
CA MET A 86 5.22 -8.12 -4.53
C MET A 86 5.85 -6.84 -5.05
N LEU A 87 5.02 -5.86 -5.41
CA LEU A 87 5.47 -4.57 -5.92
C LEU A 87 5.27 -3.50 -4.86
N ASN A 88 6.21 -2.56 -4.79
CA ASN A 88 6.03 -1.34 -4.04
C ASN A 88 5.33 -0.28 -4.91
N GLY A 89 4.25 0.28 -4.39
CA GLY A 89 3.39 1.21 -5.10
C GLY A 89 2.53 0.54 -6.19
N GLY A 90 1.59 1.34 -6.69
CA GLY A 90 0.44 0.84 -7.45
C GLY A 90 0.38 1.26 -8.91
N PHE A 91 1.51 1.50 -9.56
CA PHE A 91 1.46 2.06 -10.92
C PHE A 91 0.90 1.06 -11.93
N ALA A 92 -0.03 1.52 -12.77
CA ALA A 92 -0.83 0.69 -13.66
C ALA A 92 -0.03 -0.22 -14.59
N TYR A 93 1.17 0.18 -15.01
CA TYR A 93 2.03 -0.63 -15.89
C TYR A 93 2.69 -1.83 -15.19
N GLY A 94 2.74 -1.84 -13.84
CA GLY A 94 3.24 -2.96 -13.05
C GLY A 94 2.14 -3.91 -12.57
N LEU A 95 0.92 -3.41 -12.40
CA LEU A 95 -0.21 -4.18 -11.84
C LEU A 95 -0.50 -5.53 -12.52
N PRO A 96 -0.42 -5.66 -13.86
CA PRO A 96 -0.65 -6.95 -14.53
C PRO A 96 0.32 -8.06 -14.11
N PHE A 97 1.46 -7.70 -13.53
CA PHE A 97 2.50 -8.63 -13.09
C PHE A 97 2.51 -8.83 -11.56
N ALA A 98 1.70 -8.07 -10.81
CA ALA A 98 1.70 -8.08 -9.36
C ALA A 98 0.74 -9.13 -8.79
N LYS A 99 1.20 -9.89 -7.80
CA LYS A 99 0.30 -10.60 -6.88
C LYS A 99 -0.06 -9.75 -5.68
N HIS A 100 0.94 -9.04 -5.16
CA HIS A 100 0.84 -8.18 -4.00
C HIS A 100 1.33 -6.77 -4.32
N VAL A 101 0.66 -5.76 -3.78
CA VAL A 101 1.09 -4.36 -3.80
C VAL A 101 1.16 -3.84 -2.38
N ILE A 102 2.30 -3.31 -1.97
CA ILE A 102 2.45 -2.57 -0.70
C ILE A 102 2.58 -1.08 -0.97
N ASN A 103 2.26 -0.24 0.01
CA ASN A 103 2.19 1.21 -0.17
C ASN A 103 1.27 1.60 -1.35
N ALA A 104 0.16 0.87 -1.51
CA ALA A 104 -0.90 1.26 -2.42
C ALA A 104 -1.43 2.65 -2.01
N PRO A 105 -1.69 3.55 -2.96
CA PRO A 105 -2.16 4.90 -2.64
C PRO A 105 -3.55 4.84 -2.00
N ASP A 106 -3.65 5.31 -0.77
CA ASP A 106 -4.86 5.27 0.05
C ASP A 106 -5.04 6.50 0.94
N ALA A 107 -4.18 7.53 0.77
CA ALA A 107 -4.22 8.78 1.52
C ALA A 107 -4.14 10.00 0.59
N LEU A 108 -4.67 11.13 1.08
CA LEU A 108 -4.56 12.44 0.43
C LEU A 108 -3.17 13.06 0.65
N ASN A 109 -2.85 14.04 -0.18
CA ASN A 109 -1.69 14.92 -0.02
C ASN A 109 -1.96 16.13 0.90
N GLY A 110 -3.12 16.15 1.59
CA GLY A 110 -3.45 17.14 2.62
C GLY A 110 -3.82 18.54 2.10
N TYR A 111 -4.19 18.70 0.83
CA TYR A 111 -4.68 19.99 0.33
C TYR A 111 -6.07 20.30 0.87
N ALA A 112 -6.23 21.49 1.46
CA ALA A 112 -7.47 21.96 2.07
C ALA A 112 -8.65 22.19 1.09
N MET A 113 -8.43 22.04 -0.22
CA MET A 113 -9.44 22.24 -1.27
C MET A 113 -10.15 20.94 -1.67
N ILE A 114 -9.89 19.84 -0.97
CA ILE A 114 -10.48 18.53 -1.26
C ILE A 114 -11.67 18.33 -0.34
N ASP A 115 -12.85 18.18 -0.92
CA ASP A 115 -14.10 18.02 -0.16
C ASP A 115 -14.27 16.60 0.40
N GLU A 116 -14.02 15.56 -0.43
CA GLU A 116 -14.31 14.16 -0.08
C GLU A 116 -13.29 13.20 -0.72
N MET A 117 -13.04 12.08 -0.05
CA MET A 117 -12.10 11.06 -0.51
C MET A 117 -12.85 9.81 -0.99
N VAL A 118 -12.70 9.49 -2.27
CA VAL A 118 -13.19 8.23 -2.84
C VAL A 118 -12.01 7.25 -2.94
N PRO A 119 -12.11 6.01 -2.40
CA PRO A 119 -11.06 4.99 -2.49
C PRO A 119 -11.01 4.35 -3.89
N PHE A 120 -10.85 5.18 -4.93
CA PHE A 120 -10.95 4.78 -6.33
C PHE A 120 -9.94 3.68 -6.71
N TYR A 121 -8.71 3.79 -6.20
CA TYR A 121 -7.67 2.80 -6.45
C TYR A 121 -8.12 1.42 -5.93
N GLN A 122 -8.61 1.37 -4.69
CA GLN A 122 -9.07 0.14 -4.06
C GLN A 122 -10.31 -0.41 -4.76
N ILE A 123 -11.28 0.45 -5.13
CA ILE A 123 -12.45 0.06 -5.92
C ILE A 123 -12.03 -0.61 -7.23
N ALA A 124 -11.04 -0.06 -7.93
CA ALA A 124 -10.58 -0.58 -9.22
C ALA A 124 -9.77 -1.88 -9.11
N LEU A 125 -8.93 -2.02 -8.07
CA LEU A 125 -8.01 -3.16 -7.95
C LEU A 125 -8.56 -4.36 -7.17
N ARG A 126 -9.53 -4.12 -6.28
CA ARG A 126 -10.00 -5.17 -5.39
C ARG A 126 -10.60 -6.33 -6.17
N GLY A 127 -10.19 -7.54 -5.81
CA GLY A 127 -10.54 -8.78 -6.50
C GLY A 127 -9.46 -9.26 -7.48
N PHE A 128 -8.54 -8.38 -7.90
CA PHE A 128 -7.50 -8.72 -8.87
C PHE A 128 -6.11 -8.86 -8.25
N VAL A 129 -5.75 -7.95 -7.34
CA VAL A 129 -4.43 -7.90 -6.70
C VAL A 129 -4.61 -7.73 -5.20
N ASN A 130 -3.80 -8.41 -4.39
CA ASN A 130 -3.77 -8.16 -2.95
C ASN A 130 -3.03 -6.84 -2.69
N TYR A 131 -3.60 -5.93 -1.91
CA TYR A 131 -2.94 -4.66 -1.62
C TYR A 131 -2.93 -4.34 -0.14
N ALA A 132 -1.89 -3.62 0.27
CA ALA A 132 -1.79 -2.95 1.55
C ALA A 132 -1.40 -1.49 1.30
N GLY A 133 -1.89 -0.59 2.15
CA GLY A 133 -1.49 0.81 2.17
C GLY A 133 -0.09 1.00 2.73
N GLU A 134 0.14 2.18 3.31
CA GLU A 134 1.36 2.45 4.10
C GLU A 134 1.45 1.54 5.33
N ALA A 135 2.67 1.32 5.83
CA ALA A 135 2.88 0.51 7.03
C ALA A 135 2.21 1.16 8.26
N ILE A 136 1.42 0.38 9.00
CA ILE A 136 0.60 0.88 10.13
C ILE A 136 1.46 1.56 11.19
N ASN A 137 2.62 0.99 11.52
CA ASN A 137 3.53 1.53 12.53
C ASN A 137 4.23 2.82 12.10
N LEU A 138 4.18 3.17 10.82
CA LEU A 138 4.72 4.42 10.27
C LEU A 138 3.61 5.43 9.90
N ALA A 139 2.34 5.04 10.01
CA ALA A 139 1.22 5.93 9.74
C ALA A 139 1.14 7.05 10.78
N TYR A 140 0.72 8.24 10.35
CA TYR A 140 0.51 9.38 11.25
C TYR A 140 -0.62 9.10 12.27
N ASN A 141 -1.72 8.49 11.80
CA ASN A 141 -2.84 8.04 12.63
C ASN A 141 -3.08 6.54 12.38
N PRO A 142 -2.47 5.64 13.17
CA PRO A 142 -2.62 4.19 13.00
C PRO A 142 -4.08 3.72 13.11
N THR A 143 -4.90 4.32 13.98
CA THR A 143 -6.30 3.93 14.17
C THR A 143 -7.11 4.21 12.90
N GLU A 144 -7.03 5.43 12.37
CA GLU A 144 -7.71 5.79 11.12
C GLU A 144 -7.21 4.93 9.96
N LYS A 145 -5.91 4.64 9.92
CA LYS A 145 -5.32 3.80 8.87
C LYS A 145 -5.87 2.38 8.86
N LYS A 146 -6.03 1.78 10.05
CA LYS A 146 -6.65 0.46 10.20
C LYS A 146 -8.11 0.49 9.77
N LEU A 147 -8.87 1.51 10.17
CA LEU A 147 -10.27 1.66 9.75
C LEU A 147 -10.40 1.79 8.23
N ARG A 148 -9.55 2.59 7.58
CA ARG A 148 -9.51 2.72 6.11
C ARG A 148 -9.09 1.44 5.41
N SER A 149 -8.19 0.69 6.01
CA SER A 149 -7.84 -0.64 5.51
C SER A 149 -9.03 -1.60 5.58
N ILE A 150 -9.84 -1.55 6.65
CA ILE A 150 -11.05 -2.36 6.77
C ILE A 150 -12.15 -1.89 5.80
N GLU A 151 -12.37 -0.58 5.70
CA GLU A 151 -13.31 0.05 4.75
C GLU A 151 -13.08 -0.45 3.32
N THR A 152 -11.81 -0.57 2.93
CA THR A 152 -11.40 -0.95 1.58
C THR A 152 -10.98 -2.43 1.46
N GLY A 153 -10.98 -3.19 2.54
CA GLY A 153 -10.40 -4.54 2.66
C GLY A 153 -8.96 -4.65 2.11
N SER A 154 -8.11 -3.72 2.52
CA SER A 154 -6.66 -3.79 2.41
C SER A 154 -6.09 -4.80 3.41
N PHE A 155 -4.94 -5.40 3.10
CA PHE A 155 -4.21 -6.30 4.00
C PHE A 155 -3.38 -5.53 5.04
N PRO A 156 -3.16 -6.10 6.24
CA PRO A 156 -2.23 -5.54 7.22
C PRO A 156 -0.79 -5.47 6.70
N TYR A 157 -0.07 -4.39 7.03
CA TYR A 157 1.33 -4.21 6.69
C TYR A 157 2.09 -3.46 7.79
N TYR A 158 3.24 -3.99 8.19
CA TYR A 158 4.15 -3.42 9.17
C TYR A 158 5.60 -3.56 8.69
N VAL A 159 6.48 -2.67 9.17
CA VAL A 159 7.92 -2.73 8.92
C VAL A 159 8.66 -2.76 10.24
N TRP A 160 9.51 -3.76 10.47
CA TRP A 160 10.13 -4.00 11.77
C TRP A 160 11.64 -4.16 11.73
N SER A 161 12.23 -4.00 12.91
CA SER A 161 13.62 -4.29 13.25
C SER A 161 13.69 -4.91 14.65
N TYR A 162 14.67 -5.80 14.86
CA TYR A 162 15.02 -6.26 16.20
C TYR A 162 15.67 -5.15 17.03
N SER A 163 16.57 -4.36 16.42
CA SER A 163 17.24 -3.25 17.08
C SER A 163 16.27 -2.11 17.41
N PRO A 164 16.54 -1.33 18.49
CA PRO A 164 15.73 -0.18 18.86
C PRO A 164 15.62 0.85 17.72
N SER A 165 14.45 1.47 17.58
CA SER A 165 14.18 2.50 16.57
C SER A 165 15.14 3.69 16.65
N SER A 166 15.74 3.94 17.81
CA SER A 166 16.73 5.02 17.98
C SER A 166 17.99 4.85 17.13
N GLN A 167 18.30 3.65 16.65
CA GLN A 167 19.46 3.38 15.80
C GLN A 167 19.34 3.98 14.39
N THR A 168 18.12 4.30 13.95
CA THR A 168 17.93 4.94 12.64
C THR A 168 18.11 6.46 12.69
N LYS A 169 18.17 7.06 13.89
CA LYS A 169 18.37 8.51 14.05
C LYS A 169 19.69 8.93 13.43
N HIS A 170 19.64 10.03 12.67
CA HIS A 170 20.79 10.59 11.94
C HIS A 170 21.41 9.63 10.90
N THR A 171 20.67 8.60 10.48
CA THR A 171 21.06 7.74 9.35
C THR A 171 20.21 8.04 8.11
N ALA A 172 20.52 7.38 7.00
CA ALA A 172 19.70 7.44 5.78
C ALA A 172 18.30 6.84 5.95
N TYR A 173 18.04 6.11 7.04
CA TYR A 173 16.78 5.41 7.35
C TYR A 173 15.97 6.09 8.46
N ASN A 174 16.22 7.37 8.73
CA ASN A 174 15.58 8.10 9.83
C ASN A 174 14.06 8.29 9.66
N ASP A 175 13.53 8.04 8.47
CA ASP A 175 12.11 7.91 8.15
C ASP A 175 11.48 6.65 8.76
N LEU A 176 12.28 5.63 9.04
CA LEU A 176 11.86 4.43 9.76
C LEU A 176 12.00 4.63 11.29
N TYR A 177 11.15 5.50 11.84
CA TYR A 177 11.26 5.95 13.24
C TYR A 177 10.54 5.04 14.27
N SER A 178 9.78 4.05 13.80
CA SER A 178 8.91 3.21 14.65
C SER A 178 9.09 1.72 14.34
N LEU A 179 10.34 1.26 14.34
CA LEU A 179 10.70 -0.06 13.82
C LEU A 179 10.75 -1.18 14.86
N HIS A 180 10.96 -0.90 16.14
CA HIS A 180 11.19 -1.98 17.10
C HIS A 180 9.95 -2.89 17.19
N TYR A 181 10.10 -4.16 16.81
CA TYR A 181 8.97 -5.07 16.66
C TYR A 181 8.17 -5.27 17.95
N GLY A 182 8.87 -5.24 19.11
CA GLY A 182 8.25 -5.44 20.43
C GLY A 182 7.24 -4.35 20.78
N ASP A 183 7.35 -3.16 20.20
CA ASP A 183 6.42 -2.05 20.42
C ASP A 183 5.09 -2.25 19.67
N TRP A 184 5.05 -3.15 18.68
CA TRP A 184 3.95 -3.27 17.70
C TRP A 184 3.40 -4.69 17.55
N LEU A 185 4.03 -5.71 18.14
CA LEU A 185 3.66 -7.09 17.89
C LEU A 185 2.23 -7.41 18.35
N ASP A 186 1.86 -7.01 19.57
CA ASP A 186 0.51 -7.23 20.11
C ASP A 186 -0.55 -6.48 19.29
N ASP A 187 -0.24 -5.24 18.91
CA ASP A 187 -1.06 -4.40 18.03
C ASP A 187 -1.30 -5.07 16.66
N ALA A 188 -0.24 -5.62 16.06
CA ALA A 188 -0.30 -6.28 14.76
C ALA A 188 -1.07 -7.61 14.83
N VAL A 189 -0.94 -8.38 15.92
CA VAL A 189 -1.72 -9.61 16.13
C VAL A 189 -3.20 -9.28 16.24
N GLN A 190 -3.57 -8.29 17.06
CA GLN A 190 -4.96 -7.87 17.20
C GLN A 190 -5.52 -7.38 15.85
N TYR A 191 -4.79 -6.50 15.17
CA TYR A 191 -5.22 -5.96 13.88
C TYR A 191 -5.30 -7.04 12.78
N TYR A 192 -4.44 -8.04 12.81
CA TYR A 192 -4.56 -9.21 11.93
C TYR A 192 -5.89 -9.93 12.16
N HIS A 193 -6.26 -10.20 13.41
CA HIS A 193 -7.54 -10.86 13.73
C HIS A 193 -8.75 -10.03 13.30
N ASP A 194 -8.74 -8.73 13.58
CA ASP A 194 -9.78 -7.79 13.18
C ASP A 194 -9.95 -7.75 11.66
N SER A 195 -8.83 -7.57 10.94
CA SER A 195 -8.83 -7.54 9.47
C SER A 195 -9.27 -8.88 8.89
N ASN A 196 -8.84 -9.99 9.47
CA ASN A 196 -9.16 -11.32 8.97
C ASN A 196 -10.65 -11.67 9.13
N ASN A 197 -11.37 -11.06 10.08
CA ASN A 197 -12.83 -11.21 10.16
C ASN A 197 -13.53 -10.75 8.89
N LEU A 198 -13.04 -9.67 8.27
CA LEU A 198 -13.50 -9.22 6.97
C LEU A 198 -12.85 -10.03 5.85
N LEU A 199 -11.52 -10.03 5.76
CA LEU A 199 -10.77 -10.53 4.60
C LEU A 199 -11.12 -11.99 4.26
N LYS A 200 -11.40 -12.84 5.25
CA LYS A 200 -11.84 -14.23 5.02
C LYS A 200 -13.14 -14.34 4.21
N LEU A 201 -14.01 -13.32 4.28
CA LEU A 201 -15.31 -13.27 3.60
C LEU A 201 -15.22 -12.62 2.21
N VAL A 202 -14.25 -11.73 2.01
CA VAL A 202 -14.22 -10.83 0.84
C VAL A 202 -12.93 -10.95 0.02
N GLN A 203 -12.08 -11.93 0.30
CA GLN A 203 -10.90 -12.23 -0.52
C GLN A 203 -11.33 -12.60 -1.94
N GLY A 204 -10.69 -11.96 -2.93
CA GLY A 204 -11.03 -12.14 -4.34
C GLY A 204 -12.37 -11.51 -4.76
N GLN A 205 -13.12 -10.89 -3.84
CA GLN A 205 -14.39 -10.22 -4.15
C GLN A 205 -14.15 -8.76 -4.48
N ARG A 206 -14.68 -8.29 -5.60
CA ARG A 206 -14.62 -6.88 -6.02
C ARG A 206 -15.48 -5.98 -5.13
N ILE A 207 -15.05 -4.73 -4.96
CA ILE A 207 -15.94 -3.67 -4.44
C ILE A 207 -16.84 -3.23 -5.58
N ILE A 208 -18.16 -3.25 -5.34
CA ILE A 208 -19.16 -2.88 -6.35
C ILE A 208 -19.87 -1.56 -6.03
N ASP A 209 -19.77 -1.08 -4.79
CA ASP A 209 -20.40 0.14 -4.33
C ASP A 209 -19.67 0.69 -3.09
N HIS A 210 -19.56 2.01 -3.01
CA HIS A 210 -18.98 2.74 -1.88
C HIS A 210 -19.79 4.02 -1.67
N GLN A 211 -20.30 4.22 -0.46
CA GLN A 211 -21.24 5.29 -0.15
C GLN A 211 -20.94 5.90 1.20
N GLN A 212 -20.95 7.22 1.28
CA GLN A 212 -21.07 7.92 2.55
C GLN A 212 -22.54 7.88 2.99
N VAL A 213 -22.83 7.18 4.08
CA VAL A 213 -24.21 6.98 4.57
C VAL A 213 -24.62 7.99 5.63
N GLN A 214 -23.63 8.53 6.36
CA GLN A 214 -23.73 9.66 7.28
C GLN A 214 -22.37 10.40 7.28
N ASN A 215 -22.28 11.57 7.90
CA ASN A 215 -21.01 12.28 8.01
C ASN A 215 -19.94 11.38 8.66
N ASP A 216 -18.82 11.17 7.98
CA ASP A 216 -17.72 10.30 8.42
C ASP A 216 -18.13 8.85 8.70
N VAL A 217 -19.23 8.38 8.09
CA VAL A 217 -19.66 6.98 8.12
C VAL A 217 -19.83 6.46 6.70
N TYR A 218 -19.07 5.42 6.37
CA TYR A 218 -19.01 4.88 5.01
C TYR A 218 -19.48 3.44 4.96
N LYS A 219 -20.13 3.09 3.86
CA LYS A 219 -20.55 1.74 3.51
C LYS A 219 -19.80 1.27 2.27
N THR A 220 -19.14 0.12 2.36
CA THR A 220 -18.51 -0.55 1.22
C THR A 220 -19.21 -1.87 0.96
N THR A 221 -19.67 -2.12 -0.27
CA THR A 221 -20.35 -3.36 -0.66
C THR A 221 -19.48 -4.18 -1.62
N TYR A 222 -19.35 -5.46 -1.32
CA TYR A 222 -18.63 -6.44 -2.12
C TYR A 222 -19.58 -7.24 -3.01
N GLU A 223 -19.06 -7.81 -4.11
CA GLU A 223 -19.88 -8.48 -5.11
C GLU A 223 -20.61 -9.75 -4.62
N ASN A 224 -20.13 -10.36 -3.54
CA ASN A 224 -20.81 -11.48 -2.87
C ASN A 224 -21.88 -11.05 -1.86
N GLY A 225 -22.20 -9.75 -1.78
CA GLY A 225 -23.23 -9.22 -0.89
C GLY A 225 -22.77 -8.94 0.55
N VAL A 226 -21.51 -9.22 0.89
CA VAL A 226 -20.90 -8.74 2.14
C VAL A 226 -20.76 -7.22 2.05
N TYR A 227 -21.01 -6.52 3.14
CA TYR A 227 -20.75 -5.09 3.23
C TYR A 227 -20.21 -4.71 4.61
N THR A 228 -19.47 -3.61 4.64
CA THR A 228 -18.96 -3.01 5.87
C THR A 228 -19.61 -1.66 6.11
N PHE A 229 -19.77 -1.30 7.39
CA PHE A 229 -19.88 0.09 7.81
C PHE A 229 -18.62 0.45 8.59
N VAL A 230 -18.06 1.63 8.32
CA VAL A 230 -16.91 2.17 9.06
C VAL A 230 -17.27 3.57 9.53
N ASN A 231 -17.07 3.82 10.83
CA ASN A 231 -17.33 5.09 11.48
C ASN A 231 -16.01 5.72 11.91
N TYR A 232 -15.69 6.88 11.36
CA TYR A 232 -14.49 7.65 11.70
C TYR A 232 -14.73 8.67 12.82
N ASN A 233 -15.99 8.88 13.24
CA ASN A 233 -16.31 9.78 14.33
C ASN A 233 -15.82 9.24 15.68
N GLU A 234 -15.59 10.15 16.63
CA GLU A 234 -15.30 9.84 18.04
C GLU A 234 -16.53 9.40 18.84
N GLN A 235 -17.70 9.33 18.19
CA GLN A 235 -18.97 8.95 18.81
C GLN A 235 -19.63 7.81 18.05
N ASP A 236 -20.36 6.99 18.79
CA ASP A 236 -21.23 5.94 18.25
C ASP A 236 -22.25 6.51 17.27
N CYS A 237 -22.46 5.81 16.17
CA CYS A 237 -23.44 6.16 15.15
C CYS A 237 -24.50 5.07 15.01
N TYR A 238 -25.75 5.47 14.75
CA TYR A 238 -26.84 4.54 14.44
C TYR A 238 -27.32 4.76 13.00
N TYR A 239 -27.19 3.72 12.18
CA TYR A 239 -27.68 3.73 10.80
C TYR A 239 -28.57 2.51 10.56
N GLN A 240 -29.82 2.74 10.14
CA GLN A 240 -30.82 1.70 9.86
C GLN A 240 -30.96 0.65 10.99
N GLY A 241 -30.92 1.09 12.24
CA GLY A 241 -31.03 0.21 13.41
C GLY A 241 -29.76 -0.55 13.80
N THR A 242 -28.65 -0.32 13.09
CA THR A 242 -27.33 -0.89 13.43
C THR A 242 -26.49 0.14 14.17
N LEU A 243 -25.99 -0.23 15.36
CA LEU A 243 -24.97 0.53 16.08
C LEU A 243 -23.60 0.30 15.45
N ILE A 244 -22.94 1.38 15.05
CA ILE A 244 -21.57 1.41 14.54
C ILE A 244 -20.73 2.17 15.57
N PRO A 245 -19.82 1.50 16.32
CA PRO A 245 -19.05 2.12 17.38
C PRO A 245 -18.22 3.31 16.90
N ALA A 246 -17.94 4.25 17.80
CA ALA A 246 -16.93 5.29 17.61
C ALA A 246 -15.61 4.67 17.12
N GLN A 247 -15.00 5.25 16.07
CA GLN A 247 -13.75 4.76 15.48
C GLN A 247 -13.75 3.24 15.26
N GLY A 248 -14.88 2.72 14.78
CA GLY A 248 -15.16 1.29 14.71
C GLY A 248 -15.84 0.89 13.41
N TYR A 249 -16.16 -0.39 13.31
CA TYR A 249 -16.77 -0.95 12.11
C TYR A 249 -17.78 -2.06 12.43
N ARG A 250 -18.58 -2.39 11.41
CA ARG A 250 -19.48 -3.54 11.39
C ARG A 250 -19.33 -4.26 10.06
N ILE A 251 -19.29 -5.59 10.11
CA ILE A 251 -19.32 -6.45 8.93
C ILE A 251 -20.70 -7.11 8.89
N MET A 252 -21.33 -7.09 7.73
CA MET A 252 -22.68 -7.59 7.54
C MET A 252 -22.73 -8.40 6.25
N GLU A 253 -23.56 -9.44 6.23
CA GLU A 253 -23.81 -10.25 5.05
C GLU A 253 -25.22 -9.96 4.55
N GLY A 254 -25.36 -9.73 3.24
CA GLY A 254 -26.66 -9.55 2.58
C GLY A 254 -27.52 -10.81 2.72
N GLY A 255 -28.26 -10.89 3.83
CA GLY A 255 -29.25 -11.94 4.12
C GLY A 255 -28.77 -13.03 5.09
N VAL A 256 -28.40 -12.67 6.31
CA VAL A 256 -28.81 -13.26 7.62
C VAL A 256 -27.97 -12.58 8.71
N SER A 257 -28.66 -12.12 9.75
CA SER A 257 -28.11 -11.46 10.93
C SER A 257 -27.05 -12.28 11.67
N GLY A 258 -25.93 -11.64 12.03
CA GLY A 258 -25.26 -11.90 13.31
C GLY A 258 -23.75 -12.09 13.27
N ALA A 259 -23.00 -11.02 13.55
CA ALA A 259 -21.79 -11.07 14.39
C ALA A 259 -21.48 -9.64 14.89
N GLU A 260 -22.01 -9.30 16.06
CA GLU A 260 -21.57 -8.12 16.81
C GLU A 260 -20.22 -8.45 17.48
N THR A 261 -19.20 -7.64 17.22
CA THR A 261 -18.01 -7.57 18.08
C THR A 261 -17.86 -6.12 18.56
N SER A 262 -18.01 -5.96 19.87
CA SER A 262 -17.66 -4.75 20.62
C SER A 262 -16.22 -4.90 21.11
N VAL A 263 -15.39 -3.90 20.82
CA VAL A 263 -14.07 -3.75 21.41
C VAL A 263 -14.28 -3.36 22.88
N ASN A 264 -13.73 -4.16 23.81
CA ASN A 264 -13.52 -3.77 25.20
C ASN A 264 -12.12 -3.19 25.34
#